data_AF-A0A1I4E5B1-F1
#
_entry.id   AF-A0A1I4E5B1-F1
#
_cell.length_a   1.000
_cell.length_b   1.000
_cell.length_c   1.000
_cell.angle_alpha   90.00
_cell.angle_beta   90.00
_cell.angle_gamma   90.00
#
_symmetry.space_group_name_H-M   'P 1'
#
loop_
_entity.id
_entity.type
_entity.pdbx_description
1 polymer ?
#
loop_
_entity_poly.entity_id
_entity_poly.type
_entity_poly.pdbx_seq_one_letter_code
_entity_poly.pdbx_strand_id
1 'polypeptide(L)'
;MTTMTVTTYFIPNPNYTEPGEYRRTSVDEMKDKADMLIEHCNGSSYTINTKGVEISGRGVKCRYSNGNYEVTENMLSKLRKEYNVITDF
;
A
#
# COMPACT_ATOMS: atom_id res chain seq x y z
N MET A 1 -7.57 61.72 -13.05
CA MET A 1 -7.83 60.40 -12.44
C MET A 1 -7.05 59.37 -13.23
N THR A 2 -6.10 58.68 -12.61
CA THR A 2 -5.24 57.70 -13.29
C THR A 2 -5.83 56.31 -13.10
N THR A 3 -6.17 55.64 -14.19
CA THR A 3 -6.63 54.25 -14.17
C THR A 3 -5.43 53.31 -14.15
N MET A 4 -5.34 52.47 -13.12
CA MET A 4 -4.40 51.35 -13.11
C MET A 4 -5.08 50.10 -13.70
N THR A 5 -4.48 49.54 -14.74
CA THR A 5 -4.85 48.23 -15.26
C THR A 5 -4.05 47.15 -14.53
N VAL A 6 -4.75 46.19 -13.93
CA VAL A 6 -4.12 45.00 -13.33
C VAL A 6 -4.23 43.86 -14.33
N THR A 7 -3.09 43.30 -14.73
CA THR A 7 -3.03 42.13 -15.61
C THR A 7 -2.87 40.88 -14.77
N THR A 8 -3.78 39.92 -14.91
CA THR A 8 -3.69 38.60 -14.27
C THR A 8 -3.40 37.53 -15.31
N TYR A 9 -2.76 36.44 -14.88
CA TYR A 9 -2.48 35.27 -15.70
C TYR A 9 -2.72 34.00 -14.90
N PHE A 10 -3.13 32.93 -15.58
CA PHE A 10 -3.22 31.60 -14.99
C PHE A 10 -1.83 31.02 -14.83
N ILE A 11 -1.48 30.63 -13.61
CA ILE A 11 -0.28 29.84 -13.34
C ILE A 11 -0.71 28.37 -13.38
N PRO A 12 -0.27 27.57 -14.36
CA PRO A 12 -0.57 26.15 -14.38
C PRO A 12 0.01 25.51 -13.12
N ASN A 13 -0.84 24.84 -12.35
CA ASN A 13 -0.40 24.10 -11.17
C ASN A 13 0.23 22.80 -11.65
N PRO A 14 1.55 22.58 -11.46
CA PRO A 14 2.20 21.33 -11.86
C PRO A 14 1.70 20.12 -11.07
N ASN A 15 0.93 20.35 -10.00
CA ASN A 15 0.27 19.30 -9.22
C ASN A 15 -1.18 19.02 -9.66
N TYR A 16 -1.69 19.71 -10.67
CA TYR A 16 -3.02 19.44 -11.20
C TYR A 16 -3.02 18.06 -11.88
N THR A 17 -3.98 17.22 -11.49
CA THR A 17 -4.23 15.92 -12.10
C THR A 17 -5.56 16.02 -12.81
N GLU A 18 -5.62 15.65 -14.09
CA GLU A 18 -6.86 15.74 -14.85
C GLU A 18 -7.94 14.84 -14.24
N PRO A 19 -9.21 15.25 -14.27
CA PRO A 19 -10.30 14.39 -13.82
C PRO A 19 -10.28 13.05 -14.56
N GLY A 20 -10.12 11.96 -13.81
CA GLY A 20 -10.03 10.59 -14.35
C GLY A 20 -8.60 10.04 -14.45
N GLU A 21 -7.58 10.87 -14.24
CA GLU A 21 -6.21 10.39 -14.12
C GLU A 21 -5.88 10.01 -12.68
N TYR A 22 -5.26 8.84 -12.53
CA TYR A 22 -4.74 8.41 -11.24
C TYR A 22 -3.31 8.93 -11.07
N ARG A 23 -3.11 9.75 -10.04
CA ARG A 23 -1.78 10.16 -9.61
C ARG A 23 -1.30 9.27 -8.48
N ARG A 24 -0.16 8.63 -8.71
CA ARG A 24 0.54 7.81 -7.73
C ARG A 24 0.80 8.63 -6.46
N THR A 25 0.48 8.04 -5.31
CA THR A 25 0.60 8.67 -4.00
C THR A 25 1.79 8.11 -3.22
N SER A 26 2.14 8.77 -2.11
CA SER A 26 3.14 8.26 -1.17
C SER A 26 2.77 6.89 -0.59
N VAL A 27 1.47 6.58 -0.47
CA VAL A 27 1.00 5.26 -0.01
C VAL A 27 1.39 4.18 -1.02
N ASP A 28 1.28 4.46 -2.32
CA ASP A 28 1.67 3.50 -3.37
C ASP A 28 3.18 3.30 -3.42
N GLU A 29 3.95 4.33 -3.10
CA GLU A 29 5.40 4.18 -2.93
C GLU A 29 5.75 3.34 -1.70
N MET A 30 5.02 3.51 -0.60
CA MET A 30 5.21 2.69 0.61
C MET A 30 4.87 1.22 0.36
N LYS A 31 3.75 0.96 -0.33
CA LYS A 31 3.31 -0.38 -0.72
C LYS A 31 4.30 -1.08 -1.62
N ASP A 32 4.89 -0.39 -2.58
CA ASP A 32 5.93 -0.97 -3.44
C ASP A 32 7.18 -1.36 -2.65
N LYS A 33 7.58 -0.52 -1.68
CA LYS A 33 8.77 -0.74 -0.84
C LYS A 33 8.57 -1.75 0.29
N ALA A 34 7.33 -2.15 0.60
CA ALA A 34 7.07 -3.15 1.62
C ALA A 34 7.53 -4.54 1.20
N ASP A 35 8.01 -5.33 2.15
CA ASP A 35 8.40 -6.72 1.93
C ASP A 35 7.16 -7.61 1.81
N MET A 36 6.11 -7.30 2.56
CA MET A 36 4.84 -8.03 2.55
C MET A 36 3.64 -7.09 2.69
N LEU A 37 2.51 -7.49 2.10
CA LEU A 37 1.26 -6.74 2.16
C LEU A 37 0.18 -7.58 2.85
N ILE A 38 -0.57 -6.97 3.76
CA ILE A 38 -1.77 -7.58 4.35
C ILE A 38 -2.94 -7.22 3.43
N GLU A 39 -3.49 -8.25 2.80
CA GLU A 39 -4.55 -8.14 1.81
C GLU A 39 -5.94 -8.23 2.47
N HIS A 40 -6.06 -9.05 3.53
CA HIS A 40 -7.35 -9.31 4.16
C HIS A 40 -7.23 -9.70 5.63
N CYS A 41 -8.22 -9.30 6.44
CA CYS A 41 -8.36 -9.66 7.85
C CYS A 41 -9.52 -10.65 8.03
N ASN A 42 -9.22 -11.87 8.46
CA ASN A 42 -10.17 -12.98 8.67
C ASN A 42 -10.38 -13.27 10.17
N GLY A 43 -10.71 -12.23 10.95
CA GLY A 43 -10.91 -12.33 12.40
C GLY A 43 -9.62 -12.70 13.15
N SER A 44 -9.30 -14.00 13.23
CA SER A 44 -8.09 -14.52 13.91
C SER A 44 -6.91 -14.82 12.98
N SER A 45 -7.09 -14.63 11.67
CA SER A 45 -6.03 -14.78 10.66
C SER A 45 -6.00 -13.62 9.68
N TYR A 46 -4.91 -13.57 8.93
CA TYR A 46 -4.61 -12.53 7.96
C TYR A 46 -4.17 -13.20 6.66
N THR A 47 -4.66 -12.71 5.54
CA THR A 47 -4.13 -13.07 4.22
C THR A 47 -3.02 -12.09 3.88
N ILE A 48 -1.85 -12.61 3.58
CA ILE A 48 -0.67 -11.81 3.26
C ILE A 48 -0.11 -12.18 1.89
N ASN A 49 0.25 -11.16 1.11
CA ASN A 49 1.08 -11.29 -0.07
C ASN A 49 2.55 -11.12 0.38
N THR A 50 3.33 -12.19 0.23
CA THR A 50 4.73 -12.22 0.68
C THR A 50 5.72 -11.70 -0.36
N LYS A 51 5.23 -11.21 -1.51
CA LYS A 51 6.04 -10.78 -2.66
C LYS A 51 7.13 -11.79 -3.06
N GLY A 52 6.81 -13.07 -2.95
CA GLY A 52 7.69 -14.18 -3.34
C GLY A 52 8.53 -14.78 -2.20
N VAL A 53 8.44 -14.26 -0.97
CA VAL A 53 9.07 -14.90 0.19
C VAL A 53 8.27 -16.15 0.60
N GLU A 54 8.91 -17.30 0.59
CA GLU A 54 8.32 -18.55 1.08
C GLU A 54 8.30 -18.55 2.61
N ILE A 55 7.11 -18.70 3.20
CA ILE A 55 6.93 -18.80 4.65
C ILE A 55 6.39 -20.18 5.03
N SER A 56 6.88 -20.72 6.15
CA SER A 56 6.46 -22.02 6.65
C SER A 56 6.49 -22.07 8.19
N GLY A 57 5.87 -23.10 8.76
CA GLY A 57 5.89 -23.36 10.20
C GLY A 57 4.60 -23.02 10.94
N ARG A 58 4.64 -23.09 12.27
CA ARG A 58 3.45 -22.97 13.12
C ARG A 58 2.83 -21.58 13.01
N GLY A 59 1.57 -21.54 12.57
CA GLY A 59 0.81 -20.30 12.38
C GLY A 59 0.61 -19.94 10.91
N VAL A 60 1.24 -20.63 9.96
CA VAL A 60 0.77 -20.65 8.56
C VAL A 60 -0.39 -21.63 8.47
N LYS A 61 -1.57 -21.16 8.05
CA LYS A 61 -2.78 -21.99 7.89
C LYS A 61 -2.81 -22.66 6.52
N CYS A 62 -2.62 -21.89 5.45
CA CYS A 62 -2.59 -22.40 4.08
C CYS A 62 -1.88 -21.42 3.15
N ARG A 63 -1.60 -21.88 1.92
CA ARG A 63 -1.16 -21.07 0.79
C ARG A 63 -2.25 -21.11 -0.28
N TYR A 64 -2.66 -19.95 -0.75
CA TYR A 64 -3.62 -19.80 -1.84
C TYR A 64 -2.94 -19.95 -3.20
N SER A 65 -3.72 -20.25 -4.23
CA SER A 65 -3.23 -20.44 -5.61
C SER A 65 -2.59 -19.18 -6.20
N ASN A 66 -2.95 -17.99 -5.72
CA ASN A 66 -2.35 -16.72 -6.12
C ASN A 66 -1.00 -16.44 -5.44
N GLY A 67 -0.49 -17.35 -4.61
CA GLY A 67 0.77 -17.20 -3.90
C GLY A 67 0.66 -16.54 -2.53
N ASN A 68 -0.52 -16.06 -2.13
CA ASN A 68 -0.74 -15.48 -0.81
C ASN A 68 -0.79 -16.58 0.26
N TYR A 69 -0.54 -16.19 1.51
CA TYR A 69 -0.61 -17.09 2.65
C TYR A 69 -1.67 -16.61 3.63
N GLU A 70 -2.41 -17.55 4.20
CA GLU A 70 -3.21 -17.27 5.38
C GLU A 70 -2.38 -17.58 6.63
N VAL A 71 -2.20 -16.59 7.51
CA VAL A 71 -1.40 -16.70 8.73
C VAL A 71 -2.19 -16.28 9.96
N THR A 72 -1.87 -16.87 11.11
CA THR A 72 -2.42 -16.44 12.41
C THR A 72 -1.81 -15.12 12.87
N GLU A 73 -2.47 -14.43 13.79
CA GLU A 73 -1.94 -13.21 14.42
C GLU A 73 -0.53 -13.40 15.01
N ASN A 74 -0.28 -14.53 15.66
CA ASN A 74 1.03 -14.86 16.22
C ASN A 74 2.12 -14.96 15.15
N MET A 75 1.79 -15.52 13.97
CA MET A 75 2.74 -15.58 12.87
C MET A 75 2.95 -14.19 12.25
N LEU A 76 1.88 -13.42 12.05
CA LEU A 76 1.99 -12.04 11.57
C LEU A 76 2.87 -11.17 12.49
N SER A 77 2.72 -11.31 13.81
CA SER A 77 3.55 -10.63 14.79
C SER A 77 5.04 -10.98 14.69
N LYS A 78 5.36 -12.24 14.33
CA LYS A 78 6.75 -12.64 14.04
C LYS A 78 7.25 -12.03 12.73
N LEU A 79 6.45 -12.11 11.67
CA LEU A 79 6.81 -11.55 10.36
C LEU A 79 7.09 -10.05 10.46
N ARG A 80 6.30 -9.30 11.24
CA ARG A 80 6.51 -7.87 11.50
C ARG A 80 7.83 -7.52 12.22
N LYS A 81 8.50 -8.50 12.84
CA LYS A 81 9.82 -8.28 13.45
C LYS A 81 10.96 -8.44 12.45
N GLU A 82 10.74 -9.19 11.39
CA GLU A 82 11.76 -9.56 10.40
C GLU A 82 11.57 -8.80 9.08
N TYR A 83 10.34 -8.42 8.76
CA TYR A 83 9.95 -7.84 7.47
C TYR A 83 9.13 -6.57 7.67
N ASN A 84 9.25 -5.65 6.71
CA ASN A 84 8.37 -4.49 6.59
C ASN A 84 7.01 -4.93 6.03
N VAL A 85 6.08 -5.23 6.94
CA VAL A 85 4.72 -5.65 6.61
C VAL A 85 3.76 -4.48 6.76
N ILE A 86 3.07 -4.10 5.68
CA ILE A 86 2.06 -3.02 5.69
C ILE A 86 0.70 -3.51 5.20
N THR A 87 -0.36 -2.71 5.40
CA THR A 87 -1.70 -3.01 4.89
C THR A 87 -1.88 -2.53 3.45
N ASP A 88 -2.63 -3.29 2.65
CA ASP A 88 -2.97 -2.90 1.28
C ASP A 88 -4.32 -2.17 1.16
N PHE A 89 -5.13 -2.13 2.22
CA PHE A 89 -6.42 -1.43 2.26
C PHE A 89 -6.37 -0.16 3.11
#